data_AF-A0A1X6MKK9-F1
#
_entry.id   AF-A0A1X6MKK9-F1
#
_cell.length_a   1.000
_cell.length_b   1.000
_cell.length_c   1.000
_cell.angle_alpha   90.00
_cell.angle_beta   90.00
_cell.angle_gamma   90.00
#
_symmetry.space_group_name_H-M   'P 1'
#
loop_
_entity.id
_entity.type
_entity.pdbx_description
1 polymer ?
#
loop_
_entity_poly.entity_id
_entity_poly.type
_entity_poly.pdbx_seq_one_letter_code
_entity_poly.pdbx_strand_id
1 'polypeptide(L)'
;MSSEHPVRQIVIIGGGIIGCTTAYYLCSHPAFATSGTKVTLLEASVYGAAQGASGKAGGLVAKWAYPKELVNVSFPEHVRLAQEHNGTQRWGWRFVGCGSWEGRGELAREDTGTGVGKGGERKSLEKTNGLDASTPAKTQAPTGLPDDLTWVKAELTDAYSPMAPAGATAQVHPRLFTT
;
A
#
# COMPACT_ATOMS: atom_id res chain seq x y z
N MET A 1 32.01 -34.61 25.44
CA MET A 1 32.37 -33.36 24.75
C MET A 1 31.08 -32.78 24.18
N SER A 2 30.61 -31.66 24.72
CA SER A 2 29.41 -30.97 24.22
C SER A 2 29.71 -30.44 22.82
N SER A 3 28.99 -30.92 21.81
CA SER A 3 29.00 -30.32 20.48
C SER A 3 28.23 -29.01 20.55
N GLU A 4 28.89 -27.91 20.92
CA GLU A 4 28.34 -26.57 20.71
C GLU A 4 28.17 -26.36 19.20
N HIS A 5 26.93 -26.55 18.73
CA HIS A 5 26.59 -26.12 17.39
C HIS A 5 26.71 -24.59 17.35
N PRO A 6 27.51 -24.03 16.42
CA PRO A 6 27.69 -22.58 16.36
C PRO A 6 26.34 -21.91 16.14
N VAL A 7 26.04 -20.92 16.98
CA VAL A 7 24.79 -20.15 16.92
C VAL A 7 24.64 -19.51 15.55
N ARG A 8 23.58 -19.85 14.82
CA ARG A 8 23.30 -19.25 13.51
C ARG A 8 23.03 -17.76 13.67
N GLN A 9 23.74 -16.94 12.89
CA GLN A 9 23.56 -15.49 12.83
C GLN A 9 22.92 -15.13 11.49
N ILE A 10 21.79 -14.43 11.52
CA ILE A 10 21.12 -13.89 10.33
C ILE A 10 21.15 -12.37 10.43
N VAL A 11 21.74 -11.72 9.41
CA VAL A 11 21.81 -10.25 9.33
C VAL A 11 20.93 -9.78 8.18
N ILE A 12 19.99 -8.88 8.48
CA ILE A 12 19.08 -8.25 7.51
C ILE A 12 19.51 -6.80 7.34
N ILE A 13 19.80 -6.39 6.11
CA ILE A 13 20.20 -5.03 5.78
C ILE A 13 18.99 -4.27 5.21
N GLY A 14 18.58 -3.21 5.90
CA GLY A 14 17.43 -2.37 5.57
C GLY A 14 16.21 -2.66 6.44
N GLY A 15 15.74 -1.64 7.16
CA GLY A 15 14.52 -1.62 7.97
C GLY A 15 13.30 -1.10 7.21
N GLY A 16 13.25 -1.27 5.89
CA GLY A 16 12.03 -1.06 5.10
C GLY A 16 11.03 -2.19 5.31
N ILE A 17 9.86 -2.10 4.65
CA ILE A 17 8.77 -3.08 4.82
C ILE A 17 9.23 -4.52 4.55
N ILE A 18 10.10 -4.75 3.56
CA ILE A 18 10.64 -6.08 3.24
C ILE A 18 11.56 -6.61 4.34
N GLY A 19 12.46 -5.78 4.87
CA GLY A 19 13.36 -6.20 5.95
C GLY A 19 12.63 -6.45 7.26
N CYS A 20 11.70 -5.57 7.63
CA CYS A 20 10.88 -5.73 8.82
C CYS A 20 9.98 -6.97 8.75
N THR A 21 9.32 -7.23 7.61
CA THR A 21 8.49 -8.43 7.45
C THR A 21 9.32 -9.70 7.42
N THR A 22 10.50 -9.69 6.78
CA THR A 22 11.45 -10.80 6.83
C THR A 22 11.85 -11.12 8.27
N ALA A 23 12.23 -10.11 9.05
CA ALA A 23 12.56 -10.28 10.46
C ALA A 23 11.37 -10.81 11.27
N TYR A 24 10.17 -10.25 11.05
CA TYR A 24 8.95 -10.68 11.72
C TYR A 24 8.66 -12.17 11.48
N TYR A 25 8.72 -12.65 10.23
CA TYR A 25 8.46 -14.06 9.92
C TYR A 25 9.55 -15.01 10.39
N LEU A 26 10.83 -14.60 10.30
CA LEU A 26 11.92 -15.40 10.86
C LEU A 26 11.76 -15.56 12.38
N CYS A 27 11.49 -14.47 13.09
CA CYS A 27 11.37 -14.48 14.55
C CYS A 27 10.07 -15.14 15.05
N SER A 28 9.00 -15.14 14.25
CA SER A 28 7.72 -15.75 14.62
C SER A 28 7.63 -17.25 14.29
N HIS A 29 8.62 -17.79 13.57
CA HIS A 29 8.60 -19.20 13.17
C HIS A 29 8.83 -20.12 14.39
N PRO A 30 8.08 -21.24 14.56
CA PRO A 30 8.24 -22.13 15.72
C PRO A 30 9.66 -22.64 15.93
N ALA A 31 10.37 -22.96 14.83
CA ALA A 31 11.77 -23.40 14.89
C ALA A 31 12.73 -22.30 15.37
N PHE A 32 12.37 -21.02 15.26
CA PHE A 32 13.22 -19.93 15.75
C PHE A 32 13.39 -20.00 17.26
N ALA A 33 12.28 -20.20 17.98
CA ALA A 33 12.24 -20.25 19.45
C ALA A 33 13.16 -21.34 20.03
N THR A 34 13.36 -22.45 19.32
CA THR A 34 14.19 -23.58 19.77
C THR A 34 15.59 -23.60 19.14
N SER A 35 15.90 -22.68 18.21
CA SER A 35 17.13 -22.76 17.41
C SER A 35 18.35 -22.07 18.01
N GLY A 36 18.16 -21.18 18.99
CA GLY A 36 19.21 -20.26 19.44
C GLY A 36 19.65 -19.23 18.39
N THR A 37 19.06 -19.23 17.19
CA THR A 37 19.39 -18.30 16.10
C THR A 37 19.24 -16.86 16.55
N LYS A 38 20.19 -16.00 16.14
CA LYS A 38 20.11 -14.57 16.38
C LYS A 38 19.86 -13.82 15.06
N VAL A 39 18.81 -13.02 15.03
CA VAL A 39 18.47 -12.14 13.90
C VAL A 39 18.86 -10.72 14.27
N THR A 40 19.66 -10.07 13.42
CA THR A 40 20.04 -8.65 13.56
C THR A 40 19.53 -7.88 12.34
N LEU A 41 18.69 -6.87 12.56
CA LEU A 41 18.24 -5.95 11.53
C LEU A 41 19.04 -4.66 11.63
N LEU A 42 19.70 -4.27 10.54
CA LEU A 42 20.50 -3.05 10.44
C LEU A 42 19.79 -2.06 9.50
N GLU A 43 19.45 -0.89 10.03
CA GLU A 43 18.88 0.22 9.26
C GLU A 43 19.86 1.40 9.28
N ALA A 44 20.07 2.03 8.13
CA ALA A 44 21.01 3.14 7.98
C ALA A 44 20.46 4.45 8.54
N SER A 45 19.13 4.61 8.54
CA SER A 45 18.44 5.77 9.08
C SER A 45 18.59 5.87 10.59
N VAL A 46 19.12 7.01 11.04
CA VAL A 46 19.18 7.37 12.47
C VAL A 46 17.80 7.58 13.11
N TYR A 47 16.76 7.73 12.28
CA TYR A 47 15.36 7.92 12.72
C TYR A 47 14.57 6.60 12.76
N GLY A 48 15.26 5.45 12.67
CA GLY A 48 14.63 4.14 12.76
C GLY A 48 14.09 3.60 11.44
N ALA A 49 13.24 2.57 11.56
CA ALA A 49 12.72 1.80 10.45
C ALA A 49 11.75 2.59 9.54
N ALA A 50 11.57 2.10 8.32
CA ALA A 50 10.63 2.59 7.31
C ALA A 50 10.81 4.06 6.86
N GLN A 51 11.93 4.72 7.18
CA GLN A 51 12.17 6.14 6.82
C GLN A 51 12.45 6.39 5.31
N GLY A 52 12.68 5.31 4.56
CA GLY A 52 12.88 5.33 3.10
C GLY A 52 11.56 5.27 2.30
N ALA A 53 11.55 4.45 1.25
CA ALA A 53 10.41 4.31 0.34
C ALA A 53 9.13 3.84 1.05
N SER A 54 9.24 2.91 2.01
CA SER A 54 8.08 2.33 2.68
C SER A 54 7.24 3.36 3.43
N GLY A 55 7.85 4.23 4.25
CA GLY A 55 7.12 5.25 5.00
C GLY A 55 6.63 6.43 4.16
N LYS A 56 7.08 6.53 2.91
CA LYS A 56 6.71 7.60 1.95
C LYS A 56 5.76 7.11 0.84
N ALA A 57 5.37 5.83 0.87
CA ALA A 57 4.45 5.26 -0.11
C ALA A 57 3.02 5.83 0.01
N GLY A 58 2.23 5.70 -1.05
CA GLY A 58 0.81 6.15 -1.06
C GLY A 58 -0.16 5.24 -0.27
N GLY A 59 0.28 4.03 0.10
CA GLY A 59 -0.46 3.14 1.01
C GLY A 59 -1.68 2.41 0.42
N LEU A 60 -1.91 2.48 -0.89
CA LEU A 60 -2.96 1.69 -1.54
C LEU A 60 -2.53 0.21 -1.63
N VAL A 61 -3.42 -0.69 -1.22
CA VAL A 61 -3.26 -2.15 -1.29
C VAL A 61 -4.40 -2.69 -2.15
N ALA A 62 -4.10 -3.47 -3.18
CA ALA A 62 -5.09 -3.89 -4.17
C ALA A 62 -4.91 -5.36 -4.59
N LYS A 63 -6.02 -6.10 -4.71
CA LYS A 63 -6.03 -7.49 -5.23
C LYS A 63 -5.65 -7.59 -6.72
N TRP A 64 -5.68 -6.48 -7.45
CA TRP A 64 -5.29 -6.40 -8.86
C TRP A 64 -3.86 -5.86 -9.07
N ALA A 65 -3.09 -5.69 -7.99
CA ALA A 65 -1.67 -5.34 -8.13
C ALA A 65 -0.87 -6.47 -8.82
N TYR A 66 0.38 -6.18 -9.18
CA TYR A 66 1.28 -7.10 -9.86
C TYR A 66 2.56 -7.31 -9.03
N PRO A 67 3.22 -8.49 -9.06
CA PRO A 67 2.85 -9.72 -9.79
C PRO A 67 1.71 -10.52 -9.15
N LYS A 68 0.92 -11.24 -9.97
CA LYS A 68 -0.29 -11.97 -9.53
C LYS A 68 0.04 -13.05 -8.50
N GLU A 69 1.21 -13.68 -8.63
CA GLU A 69 1.74 -14.70 -7.73
C GLU A 69 1.93 -14.16 -6.31
N LEU A 70 2.42 -12.91 -6.19
CA LEU A 70 2.61 -12.27 -4.88
C LEU A 70 1.32 -11.66 -4.35
N VAL A 71 0.44 -11.15 -5.19
CA VAL A 71 -0.79 -10.49 -4.72
C VAL A 71 -1.79 -11.47 -4.14
N ASN A 72 -1.89 -12.67 -4.70
CA ASN A 72 -2.74 -13.74 -4.19
C ASN A 72 -2.39 -14.13 -2.75
N VAL A 73 -1.12 -14.00 -2.35
CA VAL A 73 -0.66 -14.30 -0.99
C VAL A 73 -0.56 -13.05 -0.11
N SER A 74 -0.12 -11.92 -0.65
CA SER A 74 0.14 -10.71 0.13
C SER A 74 -1.12 -9.95 0.53
N PHE A 75 -2.18 -9.94 -0.30
CA PHE A 75 -3.41 -9.25 0.08
C PHE A 75 -4.10 -9.90 1.29
N PRO A 76 -4.35 -11.23 1.33
CA PRO A 76 -4.86 -11.88 2.53
C PRO A 76 -3.96 -11.65 3.73
N GLU A 77 -2.65 -11.63 3.54
CA GLU A 77 -1.68 -11.44 4.61
C GLU A 77 -1.74 -10.03 5.23
N HIS A 78 -1.91 -9.00 4.39
CA HIS A 78 -2.16 -7.64 4.87
C HIS A 78 -3.43 -7.55 5.74
N VAL A 79 -4.51 -8.24 5.36
CA VAL A 79 -5.75 -8.32 6.14
C VAL A 79 -5.49 -9.02 7.48
N ARG A 80 -4.81 -10.17 7.45
CA ARG A 80 -4.48 -10.97 8.63
C ARG A 80 -3.65 -10.17 9.64
N LEU A 81 -2.57 -9.53 9.19
CA LEU A 81 -1.71 -8.71 10.04
C LEU A 81 -2.43 -7.49 10.61
N ALA A 82 -3.31 -6.85 9.83
CA ALA A 82 -4.12 -5.76 10.33
C ALA A 82 -5.10 -6.21 11.43
N GLN A 83 -5.66 -7.40 11.32
CA GLN A 83 -6.50 -7.97 12.38
C GLN A 83 -5.68 -8.34 13.62
N GLU A 84 -4.57 -9.06 13.43
CA GLU A 84 -3.73 -9.55 14.53
C GLU A 84 -3.13 -8.41 15.36
N HIS A 85 -2.67 -7.34 14.71
CA HIS A 85 -1.89 -6.29 15.34
C HIS A 85 -2.64 -4.98 15.50
N ASN A 86 -3.98 -4.99 15.43
CA ASN A 86 -4.81 -3.79 15.61
C ASN A 86 -4.49 -2.67 14.59
N GLY A 87 -4.34 -3.07 13.32
CA GLY A 87 -3.87 -2.22 12.23
C GLY A 87 -4.79 -1.06 11.87
N THR A 88 -6.09 -1.16 12.16
CA THR A 88 -7.04 -0.04 11.98
C THR A 88 -6.62 1.17 12.82
N GLN A 89 -6.19 0.95 14.06
CA GLN A 89 -5.78 2.00 14.99
C GLN A 89 -4.30 2.35 14.80
N ARG A 90 -3.45 1.37 14.55
CA ARG A 90 -1.99 1.58 14.50
C ARG A 90 -1.48 2.18 13.21
N TRP A 91 -2.05 1.80 12.07
CA TRP A 91 -1.62 2.31 10.76
C TRP A 91 -2.76 2.62 9.81
N GLY A 92 -3.97 2.79 10.35
CA GLY A 92 -5.15 3.21 9.60
C GLY A 92 -5.60 2.23 8.52
N TRP A 93 -5.37 0.92 8.72
CA TRP A 93 -5.89 -0.10 7.81
C TRP A 93 -7.41 0.04 7.66
N ARG A 94 -7.88 0.15 6.42
CA ARG A 94 -9.31 0.20 6.08
C ARG A 94 -9.53 -0.27 4.65
N PHE A 95 -10.64 -0.96 4.40
CA PHE A 95 -11.10 -1.18 3.03
C PHE A 95 -11.58 0.14 2.43
N VAL A 96 -11.30 0.36 1.15
CA VAL A 96 -11.68 1.57 0.42
C VAL A 96 -12.21 1.22 -0.96
N GLY A 97 -13.12 2.05 -1.50
CA GLY A 97 -13.44 2.02 -2.92
C GLY A 97 -12.28 2.53 -3.77
N CYS A 98 -12.14 2.00 -4.98
CA CYS A 98 -11.21 2.51 -5.98
C CYS A 98 -11.96 2.65 -7.30
N GLY A 99 -11.84 3.80 -7.95
CA GLY A 99 -12.56 4.12 -9.17
C GLY A 99 -11.80 5.11 -10.05
N SER A 100 -12.16 5.14 -11.32
CA SER A 100 -11.77 6.16 -12.28
C SER A 100 -12.85 7.22 -12.35
N TRP A 101 -12.45 8.49 -12.34
CA TRP A 101 -13.34 9.64 -12.44
C TRP A 101 -12.91 10.51 -13.61
N GLU A 102 -13.89 10.94 -14.41
CA GLU A 102 -13.74 11.90 -15.49
C GLU A 102 -14.72 13.04 -15.28
N GLY A 103 -14.25 14.27 -15.48
CA GLY A 103 -15.06 15.45 -15.30
C GLY A 103 -14.28 16.72 -15.56
N ARG A 104 -14.91 17.84 -15.23
CA ARG A 104 -14.42 19.18 -15.52
C ARG A 104 -13.96 19.87 -14.23
N GLY A 105 -12.87 20.60 -14.32
CA GLY A 105 -12.43 21.50 -13.26
C GLY A 105 -13.13 22.85 -13.37
N GLU A 106 -13.48 23.45 -12.24
CA GLU A 106 -13.79 24.88 -12.17
C GLU A 106 -12.51 25.65 -11.83
N LEU A 107 -12.29 26.79 -12.49
CA LEU A 107 -11.21 27.69 -12.13
C LEU A 107 -11.49 28.24 -10.73
N ALA A 108 -10.56 28.01 -9.79
CA ALA A 108 -10.59 28.70 -8.52
C ALA A 108 -10.51 30.21 -8.79
N ARG A 109 -11.34 31.00 -8.08
CA ARG A 109 -11.35 32.47 -8.21
C ARG A 109 -10.05 33.11 -7.72
N GLU A 110 -9.14 32.33 -7.14
CA GLU A 110 -7.82 32.75 -6.70
C GLU A 110 -6.74 31.83 -7.29
N ASP A 111 -5.56 32.42 -7.50
CA ASP A 111 -4.41 31.89 -8.23
C ASP A 111 -3.73 30.74 -7.44
N THR A 112 -4.39 29.59 -7.34
CA THR A 112 -3.81 28.39 -6.73
C THR A 112 -2.84 27.77 -7.74
N GLY A 113 -1.55 27.92 -7.49
CA GLY A 113 -0.47 27.45 -8.36
C GLY A 113 -0.66 26.01 -8.88
N THR A 114 -0.04 25.72 -10.01
CA THR A 114 -0.33 24.55 -10.88
C THR A 114 -0.09 23.16 -10.28
N GLY A 115 0.36 23.06 -9.03
CA GLY A 115 0.67 21.79 -8.33
C GLY A 115 1.86 21.01 -8.89
N VAL A 116 2.26 21.31 -10.13
CA VAL A 116 3.54 20.92 -10.74
C VAL A 116 4.54 22.01 -10.34
N GLY A 117 5.49 21.67 -9.46
CA GLY A 117 6.61 22.56 -9.16
C GLY A 117 7.25 23.10 -10.45
N LYS A 118 7.84 24.31 -10.39
CA LYS A 118 8.40 25.02 -11.57
C LYS A 118 9.19 24.06 -12.48
N GLY A 119 8.68 23.82 -13.69
CA GLY A 119 9.36 23.06 -14.75
C GLY A 119 9.05 21.56 -14.85
N GLY A 120 8.07 21.03 -14.11
CA GLY A 120 7.72 19.60 -14.18
C GLY A 120 6.82 19.22 -15.37
N GLU A 121 7.24 18.24 -16.18
CA GLU A 121 6.37 17.57 -17.16
C GLU A 121 5.42 16.56 -16.49
N ARG A 122 4.18 16.48 -16.96
CA ARG A 122 3.25 15.39 -16.56
C ARG A 122 3.71 14.07 -17.15
N LYS A 123 4.17 13.14 -16.31
CA LYS A 123 4.41 11.74 -16.68
C LYS A 123 3.21 10.87 -16.31
N SER A 124 2.80 9.99 -17.24
CA SER A 124 1.86 8.90 -16.95
C SER A 124 2.48 7.95 -15.93
N LEU A 125 1.69 7.49 -14.96
CA LEU A 125 2.15 6.62 -13.87
C LEU A 125 1.93 5.13 -14.17
N GLU A 126 1.55 4.77 -15.41
CA GLU A 126 1.36 3.39 -15.88
C GLU A 126 0.46 2.52 -14.96
N LYS A 127 -0.46 3.18 -14.23
CA LYS A 127 -1.27 2.57 -13.16
C LYS A 127 -2.26 1.51 -13.63
N THR A 128 -2.41 1.35 -14.94
CA THR A 128 -3.36 0.44 -15.58
C THR A 128 -2.72 -0.87 -16.05
N ASN A 129 -1.40 -1.01 -16.03
CA ASN A 129 -0.71 -2.19 -16.58
C ASN A 129 -1.03 -3.50 -15.82
N GLY A 130 -1.46 -3.41 -14.56
CA GLY A 130 -1.89 -4.57 -13.76
C GLY A 130 -3.39 -4.92 -13.88
N LEU A 131 -4.17 -4.08 -14.58
CA LEU A 131 -5.59 -4.35 -14.82
C LEU A 131 -5.70 -5.31 -16.01
N ASP A 132 -6.43 -6.43 -15.86
CA ASP A 132 -6.62 -7.35 -16.98
C ASP A 132 -7.36 -6.63 -18.14
N ALA A 133 -6.92 -6.89 -19.38
CA ALA A 133 -7.55 -6.35 -20.60
C ALA A 133 -9.01 -6.81 -20.79
N SER A 134 -9.46 -7.80 -20.02
CA SER A 134 -10.85 -8.26 -19.94
C SER A 134 -11.70 -7.48 -18.95
N THR A 135 -11.15 -6.44 -18.30
CA THR A 135 -11.96 -5.46 -17.58
C THR A 135 -12.80 -4.74 -18.64
N PRO A 136 -14.14 -4.90 -18.65
CA PRO A 136 -14.94 -4.34 -19.73
C PRO A 136 -14.71 -2.83 -19.77
N ALA A 137 -14.50 -2.27 -20.96
CA ALA A 137 -14.75 -0.86 -21.20
C ALA A 137 -16.25 -0.64 -20.90
N LYS A 138 -16.59 -0.29 -19.66
CA LYS A 138 -17.98 -0.27 -19.20
C LYS A 138 -18.68 0.99 -19.70
N THR A 139 -19.83 0.74 -20.31
CA THR A 139 -20.87 1.66 -20.72
C THR A 139 -21.21 2.68 -19.62
N GLN A 140 -21.38 3.94 -20.04
CA GLN A 140 -21.70 5.10 -19.21
C GLN A 140 -23.02 4.89 -18.44
N ALA A 141 -22.96 4.97 -17.12
CA ALA A 141 -24.12 5.04 -16.22
C ALA A 141 -24.35 6.51 -15.80
N PRO A 142 -25.59 6.91 -15.43
CA PRO A 142 -25.92 8.30 -15.14
C PRO A 142 -25.21 8.77 -13.87
N THR A 143 -24.17 9.60 -14.05
CA THR A 143 -23.14 10.11 -13.11
C THR A 143 -22.43 9.10 -12.21
N GLY A 144 -23.10 8.09 -11.66
CA GLY A 144 -22.53 6.84 -11.11
C GLY A 144 -21.59 6.97 -9.91
N LEU A 145 -21.51 8.15 -9.30
CA LEU A 145 -20.62 8.41 -8.15
C LEU A 145 -21.02 7.55 -6.95
N PRO A 146 -20.06 7.09 -6.13
CA PRO A 146 -20.35 6.46 -4.85
C PRO A 146 -21.08 7.43 -3.91
N ASP A 147 -22.03 6.92 -3.12
CA ASP A 147 -22.82 7.72 -2.18
C ASP A 147 -21.96 8.44 -1.12
N ASP A 148 -20.77 7.92 -0.82
CA ASP A 148 -19.80 8.48 0.13
C ASP A 148 -18.82 9.47 -0.52
N LEU A 149 -18.90 9.70 -1.84
CA LEU A 149 -18.03 10.61 -2.58
C LEU A 149 -18.57 12.05 -2.58
N THR A 150 -18.84 12.60 -1.40
CA THR A 150 -19.59 13.86 -1.21
C THR A 150 -18.80 15.13 -1.51
N TRP A 151 -17.52 15.01 -1.82
CA TRP A 151 -16.62 16.15 -2.09
C TRP A 151 -16.40 16.41 -3.59
N VAL A 152 -16.92 15.54 -4.47
CA VAL A 152 -16.94 15.74 -5.91
C VAL A 152 -18.31 16.32 -6.30
N LYS A 153 -18.32 17.44 -7.00
CA LYS A 153 -19.55 18.04 -7.52
C LYS A 153 -20.14 17.17 -8.63
N ALA A 154 -21.39 16.75 -8.46
CA ALA A 154 -22.06 15.87 -9.42
C ALA A 154 -22.24 16.56 -10.78
N GLU A 155 -22.51 17.87 -10.80
CA GLU A 155 -22.67 18.70 -11.99
C GLU A 155 -21.38 18.84 -12.83
N LEU A 156 -20.21 18.61 -12.21
CA LEU A 156 -18.90 18.62 -12.85
C LEU A 156 -18.43 17.22 -13.26
N THR A 157 -19.18 16.18 -12.92
CA THR A 157 -18.83 14.79 -13.22
C THR A 157 -19.40 14.39 -14.56
N ASP A 158 -18.52 13.93 -15.44
CA ASP A 158 -18.90 13.40 -16.75
C ASP A 158 -19.01 11.87 -16.67
N ALA A 159 -18.14 11.19 -15.91
CA ALA A 159 -18.23 9.76 -15.67
C ALA A 159 -17.53 9.31 -14.36
N TYR A 160 -18.02 8.20 -13.80
CA TYR A 160 -17.33 7.43 -12.76
C TYR A 160 -17.43 5.93 -13.05
N SER A 161 -16.33 5.21 -12.85
CA SER A 161 -16.27 3.75 -13.02
C SER A 161 -15.50 3.08 -11.89
N PRO A 162 -16.13 2.19 -11.09
CA PRO A 162 -15.42 1.40 -10.09
C PRO A 162 -14.35 0.50 -10.73
N MET A 163 -13.13 0.53 -10.19
CA MET A 163 -12.01 -0.28 -10.65
C MET A 163 -11.97 -1.68 -10.02
N ALA A 164 -12.63 -1.87 -8.88
CA ALA A 164 -12.63 -3.14 -8.16
C ALA A 164 -13.91 -3.29 -7.31
N PRO A 165 -14.37 -4.52 -7.03
CA PRO A 165 -15.48 -4.75 -6.11
C PRO A 165 -15.10 -4.37 -4.67
N ALA A 166 -16.12 -4.16 -3.83
CA ALA A 166 -15.92 -3.89 -2.41
C ALA A 166 -15.05 -4.99 -1.74
N GLY A 167 -14.11 -4.57 -0.88
CA GLY A 167 -13.18 -5.48 -0.21
C GLY A 167 -12.00 -5.97 -1.06
N ALA A 168 -11.88 -5.53 -2.33
CA ALA A 168 -10.72 -5.83 -3.17
C ALA A 168 -9.60 -4.77 -3.11
N THR A 169 -9.86 -3.64 -2.46
CA THR A 169 -8.90 -2.57 -2.23
C THR A 169 -8.95 -2.07 -0.79
N ALA A 170 -7.79 -1.73 -0.26
CA ALA A 170 -7.60 -1.21 1.09
C ALA A 170 -6.54 -0.10 1.08
N GLN A 171 -6.51 0.69 2.16
CA GLN A 171 -5.51 1.72 2.35
C GLN A 171 -4.92 1.64 3.76
N VAL A 172 -3.63 1.98 3.85
CA VAL A 172 -2.91 2.23 5.09
C VAL A 172 -2.29 3.63 5.06
N HIS A 173 -1.79 4.12 6.20
CA HIS A 173 -0.96 5.32 6.29
C HIS A 173 0.50 4.92 6.51
N PRO A 174 1.34 4.85 5.47
CA PRO A 174 2.70 4.33 5.65
C PRO A 174 3.59 5.17 6.57
N ARG A 175 3.27 6.47 6.72
CA ARG A 175 3.91 7.35 7.71
C ARG A 175 3.78 6.82 9.14
N LEU A 176 2.71 6.09 9.47
CA LEU A 176 2.52 5.49 10.80
C LEU A 176 3.40 4.26 11.04
N PHE A 177 4.15 3.77 10.04
CA PHE A 177 5.20 2.76 10.23
C PHE A 177 6.54 3.34 10.72
N THR A 178 6.65 4.67 10.76
CA THR A 178 7.92 5.39 11.02
C THR A 178 8.00 5.99 12.43
N THR A 179 7.02 5.67 13.28
CA THR A 179 6.81 6.26 14.62
C THR A 179 6.92 5.21 15.71
#